data_AF-A0AB39Z9N3-F1
#
_entry.id   AF-A0AB39Z9N3-F1
#
_cell.length_a   1.000
_cell.length_b   1.000
_cell.length_c   1.000
_cell.angle_alpha   90.00
_cell.angle_beta   90.00
_cell.angle_gamma   90.00
#
_symmetry.space_group_name_H-M   'P 1'
#
loop_
_entity.id
_entity.type
_entity.pdbx_description
1 polymer ?
#
loop_
_entity_poly.entity_id
_entity_poly.type
_entity_poly.pdbx_seq_one_letter_code
_entity_poly.pdbx_strand_id
1 'polypeptide(L)'
;MFKFDTYIIVAFVALSLNVIQAKSFNSDQDRPGKWLNEIFPLLDYVGTQYGLCTSNTSDGLRKTLSKLSVLESKLTGVQDQHKGIQKSIEDHSTEEKTLLESIEMRLGKIEDHIAEINQTQFQQWSILEVGSPQDFKAVLDRMEELQMYMQRKIANQQSVKIMKKALIGMANFKRIGTRYFYIETEVRQNWYTAKETCREMGGYLASIKDYSELEELDKKLIKLEHYWLGINDLETEGKYVSEATGKKATYLIWRSGEPDNLVDEDCVFISSVKNLRKSMNDLPCSQQHYFICQFDNEI
;
A
#
# COMPACT_ATOMS: atom_id res chain seq x y z
N MET A 1 50.63 38.75 39.42
CA MET A 1 50.23 39.50 38.22
C MET A 1 49.67 38.62 37.08
N PHE A 2 48.99 37.48 37.35
CA PHE A 2 48.26 36.75 36.28
C PHE A 2 47.07 35.88 36.79
N LYS A 3 46.69 35.95 38.07
CA LYS A 3 45.59 35.14 38.64
C LYS A 3 44.35 35.92 39.06
N PHE A 4 44.40 37.26 39.08
CA PHE A 4 43.24 38.09 39.47
C PHE A 4 42.30 38.38 38.29
N ASP A 5 42.84 38.52 37.08
CA ASP A 5 42.05 38.91 35.89
C ASP A 5 41.22 37.77 35.28
N THR A 6 41.71 36.52 35.36
CA THR A 6 40.94 35.35 34.88
C THR A 6 39.72 35.08 35.76
N TYR A 7 39.82 35.31 37.07
CA TYR A 7 38.69 35.18 37.99
C TYR A 7 37.64 36.24 37.76
N ILE A 8 38.02 37.47 37.40
CA ILE A 8 37.07 38.55 37.07
C ILE A 8 36.34 38.23 35.76
N ILE A 9 37.03 37.73 34.74
CA ILE A 9 36.40 37.40 33.44
C ILE A 9 35.48 36.19 33.57
N VAL A 10 35.90 35.14 34.28
CA VAL A 10 35.04 33.97 34.55
C VAL A 10 33.86 34.38 35.45
N ALA A 11 34.07 35.25 36.44
CA ALA A 11 32.99 35.78 37.27
C ALA A 11 32.03 36.66 36.47
N PHE A 12 32.51 37.46 35.50
CA PHE A 12 31.66 38.32 34.67
C PHE A 12 30.87 37.51 33.64
N VAL A 13 31.47 36.49 33.03
CA VAL A 13 30.79 35.55 32.14
C VAL A 13 29.79 34.70 32.92
N ALA A 14 30.14 34.25 34.12
CA ALA A 14 29.22 33.55 35.02
C ALA A 14 28.10 34.46 35.54
N LEU A 15 28.36 35.74 35.81
CA LEU A 15 27.33 36.74 36.15
C LEU A 15 26.42 37.01 34.95
N SER A 16 26.98 37.08 33.74
CA SER A 16 26.20 37.26 32.51
C SER A 16 25.31 36.04 32.22
N LEU A 17 25.85 34.83 32.42
CA LEU A 17 25.10 33.57 32.32
C LEU A 17 24.06 33.41 33.44
N ASN A 18 24.35 33.85 34.67
CA ASN A 18 23.40 33.87 35.78
C ASN A 18 22.32 34.95 35.61
N VAL A 19 22.63 36.08 34.99
CA VAL A 19 21.64 37.11 34.60
C VAL A 19 20.70 36.57 33.50
N ILE A 20 21.22 35.69 32.63
CA ILE A 20 20.41 34.95 31.65
C ILE A 20 19.53 33.89 32.33
N GLN A 21 20.02 33.20 33.38
CA GLN A 21 19.20 32.27 34.19
C GLN A 21 18.18 32.99 35.11
N ALA A 22 18.47 34.23 35.55
CA ALA A 22 17.61 35.01 36.44
C ALA A 22 16.46 35.74 35.71
N LYS A 23 16.53 35.88 34.38
CA LYS A 23 15.36 36.20 33.56
C LYS A 23 14.50 34.94 33.45
N SER A 24 13.63 34.78 34.45
CA SER A 24 12.44 33.93 34.42
C SER A 24 11.91 33.77 33.00
N PHE A 25 12.03 32.55 32.44
CA PHE A 25 11.31 32.10 31.24
C PHE A 25 9.81 32.29 31.46
N ASN A 26 9.28 33.44 31.09
CA ASN A 26 7.86 33.68 31.17
C ASN A 26 7.40 34.61 30.04
N SER A 27 6.41 34.11 29.30
CA SER A 27 5.65 34.76 28.24
C SER A 27 6.32 34.92 26.87
N ASP A 28 5.50 34.73 25.84
CA ASP A 28 5.71 34.75 24.38
C ASP A 28 6.40 36.00 23.78
N GLN A 29 7.03 36.85 24.60
CA GLN A 29 7.72 38.08 24.16
C GLN A 29 9.24 37.91 23.99
N ASP A 30 9.85 36.85 24.55
CA ASP A 30 11.28 36.59 24.46
C ASP A 30 11.61 35.53 23.41
N ARG A 31 11.59 35.94 22.13
CA ARG A 31 12.14 35.11 21.05
C ARG A 31 13.63 34.84 21.29
N PRO A 32 14.11 33.58 21.19
CA PRO A 32 15.53 33.26 21.33
C PRO A 32 16.36 34.06 20.33
N GLY A 33 17.18 34.98 20.81
CA GLY A 33 18.16 35.68 19.99
C GLY A 33 18.10 37.20 19.95
N LYS A 34 17.12 37.86 20.59
CA LYS A 34 17.17 39.33 20.76
C LYS A 34 18.39 39.76 21.59
N TRP A 35 18.69 39.03 22.67
CA TRP A 35 19.85 39.31 23.53
C TRP A 35 21.19 39.02 22.86
N LEU A 36 21.24 38.16 21.84
CA LEU A 36 22.49 37.83 21.13
C LEU A 36 23.05 39.05 20.39
N ASN A 37 22.18 39.92 19.87
CA ASN A 37 22.60 41.16 19.20
C ASN A 37 23.31 42.14 20.14
N GLU A 38 22.97 42.12 21.43
CA GLU A 38 23.61 42.95 22.46
C GLU A 38 24.95 42.36 22.92
N ILE A 39 25.12 41.03 22.79
CA ILE A 39 26.32 40.32 23.26
C ILE A 39 27.35 40.09 22.15
N PHE A 40 26.97 40.10 20.87
CA PHE A 40 27.91 39.93 19.75
C PHE A 40 29.12 40.89 19.77
N PRO A 41 28.98 42.20 20.06
CA PRO A 41 30.14 43.10 20.13
C PRO A 41 31.12 42.72 21.25
N LEU A 42 30.61 42.24 22.38
CA LEU A 42 31.41 41.77 23.52
C LEU A 42 32.12 40.44 23.21
N LEU A 43 31.41 39.50 22.56
CA LEU A 43 31.97 38.22 22.11
C LEU A 43 33.08 38.42 21.07
N ASP A 44 32.88 39.31 20.10
CA ASP A 44 33.90 39.66 19.10
C ASP A 44 35.13 40.29 19.76
N TYR A 45 34.92 41.21 20.72
CA TYR A 45 36.00 41.85 21.46
C TYR A 45 36.84 40.84 22.26
N VAL A 46 36.19 39.98 23.05
CA VAL A 46 36.86 38.96 23.88
C VAL A 46 37.52 37.89 23.00
N GLY A 47 36.84 37.42 21.96
CA GLY A 47 37.35 36.42 21.03
C GLY A 47 38.61 36.87 20.29
N THR A 48 38.67 38.16 19.92
CA THR A 48 39.82 38.77 19.26
C THR A 48 40.99 39.00 20.22
N GLN A 49 40.74 39.47 21.45
CA GLN A 49 41.78 39.76 22.43
C GLN A 49 42.53 38.50 22.93
N TYR A 50 41.85 37.35 23.00
CA TYR A 50 42.44 36.11 23.52
C TYR A 50 42.74 35.07 22.43
N GLY A 51 42.57 35.41 21.14
CA GLY A 51 42.82 34.49 20.02
C GLY A 51 41.92 33.25 20.01
N LEU A 52 40.78 33.31 20.70
CA LEU A 52 39.87 32.18 20.90
C LEU A 52 38.84 32.01 19.77
N CYS A 53 38.64 33.02 18.93
CA CYS A 53 37.73 32.95 17.78
C CYS A 53 38.42 33.51 16.54
N THR A 54 38.31 32.81 15.40
CA THR A 54 38.69 33.38 14.09
C THR A 54 37.57 34.30 13.60
N SER A 55 37.90 35.26 12.73
CA SER A 55 36.98 36.29 12.18
C SER A 55 35.70 35.77 11.51
N ASN A 56 35.50 34.45 11.43
CA ASN A 56 34.40 33.81 10.72
C ASN A 56 33.29 33.27 11.64
N THR A 57 33.49 33.22 12.95
CA THR A 57 32.54 32.55 13.88
C THR A 57 31.30 33.41 14.16
N SER A 58 31.45 34.71 14.41
CA SER A 58 30.32 35.62 14.67
C SER A 58 29.47 35.89 13.42
N ASP A 59 30.10 35.97 12.24
CA ASP A 59 29.39 36.02 10.96
C ASP A 59 28.57 34.75 10.70
N GLY A 60 29.12 33.57 11.05
CA GLY A 60 28.40 32.30 11.01
C GLY A 60 27.17 32.28 11.92
N LEU A 61 27.30 32.80 13.14
CA LEU A 61 26.20 32.96 14.10
C LEU A 61 25.13 33.95 13.62
N ARG A 62 25.52 35.12 13.09
CA ARG A 62 24.58 36.11 12.52
C ARG A 62 23.80 35.53 11.32
N LYS A 63 24.48 34.78 10.44
CA LYS A 63 23.84 34.09 9.30
C LYS A 63 22.89 32.98 9.74
N THR A 64 23.17 32.34 10.87
CA THR A 64 22.31 31.30 11.45
C THR A 64 21.06 31.94 12.08
N LEU A 65 21.23 33.07 12.77
CA LEU A 65 20.13 33.82 13.39
C LEU A 65 19.13 34.37 12.35
N SER A 66 19.61 34.88 11.21
CA SER A 66 18.73 35.35 10.14
C SER A 66 17.92 34.22 9.50
N LYS A 67 18.50 33.02 9.38
CA LYS A 67 17.77 31.82 8.93
C LYS A 67 16.72 31.38 9.94
N LEU A 68 17.03 31.43 11.23
CA LEU A 68 16.09 31.12 12.31
C LEU A 68 14.88 32.07 12.29
N SER A 69 15.07 33.38 12.14
CA SER A 69 13.95 34.33 12.07
C SER A 69 13.03 34.09 10.86
N VAL A 70 13.58 33.66 9.72
CA VAL A 70 12.78 33.29 8.54
C VAL A 70 11.98 32.01 8.79
N LEU A 71 12.59 31.03 9.46
CA LEU A 71 11.91 29.78 9.83
C LEU A 71 10.79 30.02 10.84
N GLU A 72 10.98 30.92 11.81
CA GLU A 72 9.93 31.31 12.76
C GLU A 72 8.73 31.95 12.05
N SER A 73 8.97 32.86 11.11
CA SER A 73 7.91 33.49 10.30
C SER A 73 7.14 32.46 9.46
N LYS A 74 7.85 31.50 8.87
CA LYS A 74 7.22 30.37 8.15
C LYS A 74 6.43 29.48 9.09
N LEU A 75 6.94 29.19 10.28
CA LEU A 75 6.26 28.39 11.29
C LEU A 75 4.95 29.06 11.73
N THR A 76 4.95 30.38 11.96
CA THR A 76 3.72 31.11 12.28
C THR A 76 2.71 31.07 11.13
N GLY A 77 3.17 31.22 9.88
CA GLY A 77 2.29 31.10 8.71
C GLY A 77 1.67 29.70 8.58
N VAL A 78 2.45 28.65 8.84
CA VAL A 78 1.95 27.26 8.87
C VAL A 78 0.97 27.04 10.02
N GLN A 79 1.19 27.62 11.19
CA GLN A 79 0.29 27.54 12.33
C GLN A 79 -1.06 28.21 12.05
N ASP A 80 -1.06 29.38 11.39
CA ASP A 80 -2.29 30.08 11.01
C ASP A 80 -3.06 29.32 9.92
N GLN A 81 -2.35 28.75 8.94
CA GLN A 81 -2.96 27.84 7.96
C GLN A 81 -3.58 26.61 8.63
N HIS A 82 -2.89 26.02 9.60
CA HIS A 82 -3.41 24.87 10.35
C HIS A 82 -4.71 25.20 11.09
N LYS A 83 -4.78 26.35 11.77
CA LYS A 83 -6.01 26.82 12.42
C LYS A 83 -7.15 27.04 11.43
N GLY A 84 -6.86 27.60 10.25
CA GLY A 84 -7.85 27.76 9.19
C GLY A 84 -8.41 26.44 8.71
N ILE A 85 -7.54 25.45 8.48
CA ILE A 85 -7.92 24.09 8.08
C ILE A 85 -8.75 23.42 9.18
N GLN A 86 -8.33 23.51 10.45
CA GLN A 86 -9.09 22.95 11.58
C GLN A 86 -10.51 23.51 11.64
N LYS A 87 -10.66 24.82 11.50
CA LYS A 87 -11.98 25.46 11.47
C LYS A 87 -12.83 24.96 10.30
N SER A 88 -12.26 24.88 9.10
CA SER A 88 -13.00 24.34 7.94
C SER A 88 -13.41 22.87 8.13
N ILE A 89 -12.59 22.05 8.79
CA ILE A 89 -12.93 20.66 9.14
C ILE A 89 -14.09 20.61 10.14
N GLU A 90 -14.07 21.48 11.16
CA GLU A 90 -15.16 21.58 12.16
C GLU A 90 -16.47 22.03 11.52
N ASP A 91 -16.42 23.02 10.63
CA ASP A 91 -17.58 23.51 9.90
C ASP A 91 -18.18 22.40 9.00
N HIS A 92 -17.36 21.67 8.23
CA HIS A 92 -17.82 20.55 7.39
C HIS A 92 -18.36 19.39 8.23
N SER A 93 -17.73 19.06 9.36
CA SER A 93 -18.21 18.01 10.27
C SER A 93 -19.59 18.36 10.85
N THR A 94 -19.84 19.64 11.11
CA THR A 94 -21.14 20.12 11.58
C THR A 94 -22.20 20.01 10.49
N GLU A 95 -21.89 20.41 9.25
CA GLU A 95 -22.79 20.26 8.10
C GLU A 95 -23.15 18.79 7.84
N GLU A 96 -22.15 17.89 7.83
CA GLU A 96 -22.35 16.44 7.64
C GLU A 96 -23.27 15.86 8.72
N LYS A 97 -23.09 16.27 9.99
CA LYS A 97 -23.95 15.84 11.09
C LYS A 97 -25.40 16.28 10.90
N THR A 98 -25.63 17.54 10.48
CA THR A 98 -26.99 18.03 10.23
C THR A 98 -27.66 17.32 9.05
N LEU A 99 -26.90 16.98 8.01
CA LEU A 99 -27.39 16.17 6.89
C LEU A 99 -27.77 14.76 7.34
N LEU A 100 -26.96 14.14 8.21
CA LEU A 100 -27.23 12.82 8.76
C LEU A 100 -28.53 12.79 9.57
N GLU A 101 -28.73 13.76 10.47
CA GLU A 101 -29.97 13.90 11.26
C GLU A 101 -31.22 14.07 10.35
N SER A 102 -31.08 14.83 9.26
CA SER A 102 -32.15 14.99 8.27
C SER A 102 -32.44 13.68 7.50
N ILE A 103 -31.41 12.89 7.18
CA ILE A 103 -31.58 11.59 6.51
C ILE A 103 -32.27 10.59 7.44
N GLU A 104 -31.85 10.51 8.70
CA GLU A 104 -32.46 9.61 9.70
C GLU A 104 -33.94 9.94 9.92
N MET A 105 -34.29 11.23 10.00
CA MET A 105 -35.69 11.65 10.10
C MET A 105 -36.52 11.21 8.88
N ARG A 106 -35.94 11.26 7.67
CA ARG A 106 -36.62 10.81 6.45
C ARG A 106 -36.75 9.28 6.41
N LEU A 107 -35.75 8.55 6.88
CA LEU A 107 -35.80 7.10 7.01
C LEU A 107 -36.91 6.67 7.97
N GLY A 108 -37.03 7.28 9.15
CA GLY A 108 -38.11 6.98 10.10
C GLY A 108 -39.49 7.19 9.48
N LYS A 109 -39.70 8.28 8.71
CA LYS A 109 -40.96 8.50 7.98
C LYS A 109 -41.22 7.42 6.92
N ILE A 110 -40.19 6.92 6.25
CA ILE A 110 -40.35 5.84 5.28
C ILE A 110 -40.72 4.54 6.00
N GLU A 111 -40.10 4.25 7.14
CA GLU A 111 -40.42 3.10 7.98
C GLU A 111 -41.86 3.15 8.48
N ASP A 112 -42.34 4.32 8.91
CA ASP A 112 -43.74 4.53 9.30
C ASP A 112 -44.70 4.24 8.13
N HIS A 113 -44.42 4.76 6.93
CA HIS A 113 -45.24 4.46 5.75
C HIS A 113 -45.20 2.97 5.37
N ILE A 114 -44.05 2.31 5.50
CA ILE A 114 -43.94 0.86 5.25
C ILE A 114 -44.81 0.09 6.26
N ALA A 115 -44.80 0.49 7.53
CA ALA A 115 -45.65 -0.12 8.55
C ALA A 115 -47.14 0.06 8.23
N GLU A 116 -47.55 1.25 7.79
CA GLU A 116 -48.92 1.56 7.39
C GLU A 116 -49.36 0.78 6.13
N ILE A 117 -48.49 0.67 5.13
CA ILE A 117 -48.74 -0.15 3.93
C ILE A 117 -48.88 -1.63 4.30
N ASN A 118 -48.02 -2.15 5.16
CA ASN A 118 -48.07 -3.55 5.61
C ASN A 118 -49.37 -3.82 6.38
N GLN A 119 -49.80 -2.90 7.24
CA GLN A 119 -51.09 -3.01 7.94
C GLN A 119 -52.27 -2.99 6.95
N THR A 120 -52.20 -2.13 5.92
CA THR A 120 -53.25 -2.03 4.89
C THR A 120 -53.31 -3.30 4.03
N GLN A 121 -52.16 -3.85 3.62
CA GLN A 121 -52.09 -5.14 2.92
C GLN A 121 -52.68 -6.27 3.77
N PHE A 122 -52.36 -6.31 5.06
CA PHE A 122 -52.90 -7.31 5.99
C PHE A 122 -54.42 -7.24 6.10
N GLN A 123 -55.00 -6.04 6.20
CA GLN A 123 -56.46 -5.85 6.19
C GLN A 123 -57.06 -6.29 4.85
N GLN A 124 -56.40 -6.01 3.73
CA GLN A 124 -56.88 -6.36 2.39
C GLN A 124 -56.81 -7.87 2.12
N TRP A 125 -55.79 -8.57 2.65
CA TRP A 125 -55.69 -10.02 2.60
C TRP A 125 -56.69 -10.74 3.49
N SER A 126 -57.15 -10.13 4.60
CA SER A 126 -58.22 -10.71 5.42
C SER A 126 -59.59 -10.81 4.71
N ILE A 127 -59.78 -10.06 3.62
CA ILE A 127 -61.01 -10.01 2.82
C ILE A 127 -61.01 -11.09 1.72
N LEU A 128 -59.83 -11.55 1.29
CA LEU A 128 -59.66 -12.67 0.38
C LEU A 128 -59.51 -13.92 1.25
N GLU A 129 -60.28 -14.99 1.06
CA GLU A 129 -60.21 -16.22 1.88
C GLU A 129 -58.90 -17.02 1.68
N VAL A 130 -57.73 -16.38 1.82
CA VAL A 130 -56.40 -16.96 1.62
C VAL A 130 -55.69 -17.10 2.97
N GLY A 131 -56.14 -18.06 3.78
CA GLY A 131 -55.46 -18.52 5.00
C GLY A 131 -55.24 -17.49 6.11
N SER A 132 -54.94 -17.92 7.34
CA SER A 132 -54.63 -16.97 8.42
C SER A 132 -53.22 -16.37 8.22
N PRO A 133 -52.95 -15.15 8.71
CA PRO A 133 -51.61 -14.56 8.66
C PRO A 133 -50.52 -15.42 9.33
N GLN A 134 -50.89 -16.21 10.33
CA GLN A 134 -50.03 -17.18 10.98
C GLN A 134 -49.66 -18.34 10.05
N ASP A 135 -50.59 -18.78 9.20
CA ASP A 135 -50.34 -19.81 8.19
C ASP A 135 -49.36 -19.29 7.12
N PHE A 136 -49.52 -18.03 6.70
CA PHE A 136 -48.60 -17.40 5.73
C PHE A 136 -47.19 -17.24 6.30
N LYS A 137 -47.08 -16.81 7.57
CA LYS A 137 -45.79 -16.72 8.26
C LYS A 137 -45.09 -18.07 8.36
N ALA A 138 -45.82 -19.13 8.72
CA ALA A 138 -45.25 -20.48 8.78
C ALA A 138 -44.78 -21.00 7.41
N VAL A 139 -45.49 -20.63 6.32
CA VAL A 139 -45.06 -20.95 4.95
C VAL A 139 -43.80 -20.17 4.58
N LEU A 140 -43.72 -18.88 4.91
CA LEU A 140 -42.53 -18.06 4.68
C LEU A 140 -41.31 -18.61 5.44
N ASP A 141 -41.44 -18.88 6.74
CA ASP A 141 -40.36 -19.42 7.57
C ASP A 141 -39.82 -20.74 6.96
N ARG A 142 -40.71 -21.61 6.47
CA ARG A 142 -40.33 -22.88 5.85
C ARG A 142 -39.70 -22.72 4.47
N MET A 143 -40.13 -21.72 3.70
CA MET A 143 -39.50 -21.37 2.43
C MET A 143 -38.09 -20.81 2.65
N GLU A 144 -37.88 -19.99 3.68
CA GLU A 144 -36.56 -19.49 4.06
C GLU A 144 -35.62 -20.62 4.52
N GLU A 145 -36.11 -21.57 5.32
CA GLU A 145 -35.34 -22.78 5.69
C GLU A 145 -34.93 -23.61 4.46
N LEU A 146 -35.85 -23.84 3.53
CA LEU A 146 -35.56 -24.58 2.30
C LEU A 146 -34.60 -23.82 1.39
N GLN A 147 -34.72 -22.49 1.32
CA GLN A 147 -33.80 -21.64 0.59
C GLN A 147 -32.40 -21.75 1.18
N MET A 148 -32.24 -21.65 2.50
CA MET A 148 -30.95 -21.85 3.17
C MET A 148 -30.36 -23.25 2.92
N TYR A 149 -31.20 -24.29 2.98
CA TYR A 149 -30.77 -25.66 2.70
C TYR A 149 -30.27 -25.83 1.26
N MET A 150 -31.02 -25.30 0.28
CA MET A 150 -30.61 -25.35 -1.13
C MET A 150 -29.32 -24.56 -1.37
N GLN A 151 -29.20 -23.35 -0.81
CA GLN A 151 -27.98 -22.54 -0.89
C GLN A 151 -26.76 -23.29 -0.34
N ARG A 152 -26.91 -23.95 0.83
CA ARG A 152 -25.85 -24.76 1.42
C ARG A 152 -25.49 -25.97 0.57
N LYS A 153 -26.46 -26.66 -0.02
CA LYS A 153 -26.21 -27.79 -0.93
C LYS A 153 -25.50 -27.34 -2.21
N ILE A 154 -25.91 -26.21 -2.79
CA ILE A 154 -25.25 -25.60 -3.95
C ILE A 154 -23.80 -25.22 -3.60
N ALA A 155 -23.56 -24.54 -2.48
CA ALA A 155 -22.21 -24.17 -2.02
C ALA A 155 -21.33 -25.40 -1.76
N ASN A 156 -21.86 -26.46 -1.14
CA ASN A 156 -21.17 -27.73 -0.94
C ASN A 156 -20.86 -28.44 -2.27
N GLN A 157 -21.79 -28.42 -3.22
CA GLN A 157 -21.57 -29.02 -4.54
C GLN A 157 -20.54 -28.23 -5.36
N GLN A 158 -20.57 -26.90 -5.28
CA GLN A 158 -19.59 -26.02 -5.91
C GLN A 158 -18.20 -26.25 -5.30
N SER A 159 -18.07 -26.29 -3.97
CA SER A 159 -16.79 -26.58 -3.30
C SER A 159 -16.26 -27.98 -3.63
N VAL A 160 -17.10 -29.01 -3.69
CA VAL A 160 -16.71 -30.35 -4.16
C VAL A 160 -16.26 -30.33 -5.63
N LYS A 161 -16.95 -29.57 -6.49
CA LYS A 161 -16.55 -29.40 -7.90
C LYS A 161 -15.18 -28.71 -8.01
N ILE A 162 -14.95 -27.66 -7.22
CA ILE A 162 -13.67 -26.95 -7.14
C ILE A 162 -12.57 -27.87 -6.62
N MET A 163 -12.80 -28.59 -5.52
CA MET A 163 -11.84 -29.54 -4.96
C MET A 163 -11.51 -30.68 -5.95
N LYS A 164 -12.51 -31.18 -6.68
CA LYS A 164 -12.30 -32.21 -7.70
C LYS A 164 -11.45 -31.70 -8.87
N LYS A 165 -11.72 -30.47 -9.34
CA LYS A 165 -10.89 -29.81 -10.37
C LYS A 165 -9.46 -29.65 -9.88
N ALA A 166 -9.27 -29.12 -8.68
CA ALA A 166 -7.96 -28.93 -8.08
C ALA A 166 -7.21 -30.26 -7.93
N LEU A 167 -7.85 -31.32 -7.46
CA LEU A 167 -7.23 -32.65 -7.32
C LEU A 167 -6.76 -33.22 -8.67
N ILE A 168 -7.56 -33.05 -9.72
CA ILE A 168 -7.17 -33.45 -11.08
C ILE A 168 -5.99 -32.60 -11.56
N GLY A 169 -6.03 -31.28 -11.34
CA GLY A 169 -4.94 -30.37 -11.67
C GLY A 169 -3.64 -30.73 -10.95
N MET A 170 -3.69 -31.02 -9.65
CA MET A 170 -2.55 -31.45 -8.84
C MET A 170 -1.88 -32.72 -9.39
N ALA A 171 -2.67 -33.67 -9.91
CA ALA A 171 -2.13 -34.90 -10.50
C ALA A 171 -1.36 -34.67 -11.82
N ASN A 172 -1.58 -33.52 -12.48
CA ASN A 172 -0.91 -33.19 -13.74
C ASN A 172 0.51 -32.66 -13.54
N PHE A 173 0.85 -32.15 -12.36
CA PHE A 173 2.21 -31.70 -12.07
C PHE A 173 3.21 -32.85 -12.10
N LYS A 174 4.31 -32.64 -12.80
CA LYS A 174 5.43 -33.59 -12.94
C LYS A 174 6.66 -33.02 -12.25
N ARG A 175 7.44 -33.91 -11.63
CA ARG A 175 8.71 -33.53 -11.02
C ARG A 175 9.73 -33.22 -12.12
N ILE A 176 10.25 -32.00 -12.14
CA ILE A 176 11.31 -31.53 -13.03
C ILE A 176 12.41 -30.95 -12.14
N GLY A 177 13.61 -31.55 -12.18
CA GLY A 177 14.64 -31.27 -11.18
C GLY A 177 14.17 -31.59 -9.76
N THR A 178 14.14 -30.59 -8.89
CA THR A 178 13.74 -30.74 -7.48
C THR A 178 12.28 -30.34 -7.19
N ARG A 179 11.60 -29.68 -8.14
CA ARG A 179 10.27 -29.08 -7.95
C ARG A 179 9.23 -29.69 -8.89
N TYR A 180 7.97 -29.32 -8.71
CA TYR A 180 6.84 -29.86 -9.47
C TYR A 180 6.25 -28.80 -10.38
N PHE A 181 6.17 -29.13 -11.67
CA PHE A 181 5.69 -28.22 -12.71
C PHE A 181 4.64 -28.88 -13.60
N TYR A 182 3.75 -28.05 -14.12
CA TYR A 182 2.89 -28.38 -15.24
C TYR A 182 3.27 -27.47 -16.41
N ILE A 183 3.45 -28.03 -17.60
CA ILE A 183 3.77 -27.28 -18.81
C ILE A 183 2.57 -27.45 -19.74
N GLU A 184 1.85 -26.37 -20.01
CA GLU A 184 0.77 -26.36 -20.99
C GLU A 184 1.38 -26.33 -22.40
N THR A 185 0.92 -27.20 -23.29
CA THR A 185 1.46 -27.31 -24.66
C THR A 185 0.40 -27.34 -25.75
N GLU A 186 -0.88 -27.38 -25.38
CA GLU A 186 -1.98 -27.53 -26.33
C GLU A 186 -2.77 -26.22 -26.48
N VAL A 187 -2.97 -25.49 -25.39
CA VAL A 187 -3.78 -24.27 -25.38
C VAL A 187 -2.94 -23.04 -25.01
N ARG A 188 -2.93 -22.05 -25.91
CA ARG A 188 -2.34 -20.74 -25.63
C ARG A 188 -3.36 -19.84 -24.93
N GLN A 189 -2.90 -19.05 -23.97
CA GLN A 189 -3.73 -18.16 -23.16
C GLN A 189 -3.02 -16.81 -22.94
N ASN A 190 -3.81 -15.78 -22.59
CA ASN A 190 -3.24 -14.56 -22.01
C ASN A 190 -2.72 -14.81 -20.60
N TRP A 191 -1.86 -13.93 -20.11
CA TRP A 191 -1.19 -14.10 -18.82
C TRP A 191 -2.18 -14.21 -17.66
N TYR A 192 -3.23 -13.38 -17.67
CA TYR A 192 -4.27 -13.40 -16.63
C TYR A 192 -5.02 -14.74 -16.57
N THR A 193 -5.36 -15.31 -17.73
CA THR A 193 -6.09 -16.58 -17.82
C THR A 193 -5.18 -17.75 -17.48
N ALA A 194 -3.91 -17.69 -17.90
CA ALA A 194 -2.89 -18.67 -17.53
C ALA A 194 -2.66 -18.70 -16.00
N LYS A 195 -2.61 -17.52 -15.38
CA LYS A 195 -2.55 -17.36 -13.92
C LYS A 195 -3.71 -18.08 -13.23
N GLU A 196 -4.94 -17.75 -13.62
CA GLU A 196 -6.12 -18.40 -13.04
C GLU A 196 -6.15 -19.91 -13.30
N THR A 197 -5.69 -20.37 -14.47
CA THR A 197 -5.59 -21.80 -14.77
C THR A 197 -4.62 -22.51 -13.82
N CYS A 198 -3.44 -21.94 -13.56
CA CYS A 198 -2.51 -22.48 -12.57
C CYS A 198 -3.12 -22.49 -11.15
N ARG A 199 -3.85 -21.44 -10.78
CA ARG A 199 -4.56 -21.33 -9.49
C ARG A 199 -5.66 -22.39 -9.34
N GLU A 200 -6.45 -22.63 -10.39
CA GLU A 200 -7.48 -23.67 -10.40
C GLU A 200 -6.90 -25.09 -10.24
N MET A 201 -5.66 -25.30 -10.70
CA MET A 201 -4.93 -26.56 -10.51
C MET A 201 -4.25 -26.68 -9.15
N GLY A 202 -4.38 -25.68 -8.28
CA GLY A 202 -3.78 -25.65 -6.95
C GLY A 202 -2.30 -25.22 -6.93
N GLY A 203 -1.81 -24.60 -8.01
CA GLY A 203 -0.46 -24.05 -8.11
C GLY A 203 -0.47 -22.57 -8.51
N TYR A 204 0.63 -22.12 -9.11
CA TYR A 204 0.90 -20.74 -9.50
C TYR A 204 1.56 -20.72 -10.87
N LEU A 205 1.56 -19.58 -11.57
CA LEU A 205 2.47 -19.44 -12.70
C LEU A 205 3.93 -19.51 -12.21
N ALA A 206 4.80 -20.14 -12.98
CA ALA A 206 6.13 -20.50 -12.52
C ALA A 206 7.08 -19.30 -12.44
N SER A 207 7.71 -19.10 -11.30
CA SER A 207 8.91 -18.29 -11.10
C SER A 207 10.11 -19.23 -11.10
N ILE A 208 11.00 -19.06 -12.08
CA ILE A 208 12.19 -19.89 -12.19
C ILE A 208 13.18 -19.45 -11.12
N LYS A 209 13.64 -20.37 -10.26
CA LYS A 209 14.49 -20.02 -9.11
C LYS A 209 15.98 -19.88 -9.44
N ASP A 210 16.46 -20.66 -10.42
CA ASP A 210 17.88 -20.74 -10.76
C ASP A 210 18.12 -21.32 -12.16
N TYR A 211 19.39 -21.32 -12.58
CA TYR A 211 19.80 -21.82 -13.88
C TYR A 211 19.62 -23.33 -14.06
N SER A 212 19.80 -24.10 -12.99
CA SER A 212 19.62 -25.55 -13.06
C SER A 212 18.17 -25.92 -13.35
N GLU A 213 17.22 -25.20 -12.73
CA GLU A 213 15.80 -25.37 -12.98
C GLU A 213 15.41 -24.95 -14.40
N LEU A 214 15.92 -23.81 -14.87
CA LEU A 214 15.72 -23.37 -16.25
C LEU A 214 16.20 -24.42 -17.26
N GLU A 215 17.36 -25.04 -17.00
CA GLU A 215 17.92 -26.06 -17.88
C GLU A 215 17.05 -27.32 -17.92
N GLU A 216 16.51 -27.76 -16.79
CA GLU A 216 15.60 -28.92 -16.74
C GLU A 216 14.26 -28.64 -17.41
N LEU A 217 13.70 -27.44 -17.23
CA LEU A 217 12.47 -27.00 -17.91
C LEU A 217 12.65 -26.92 -19.43
N ASP A 218 13.72 -26.27 -19.90
CA ASP A 218 14.02 -26.04 -21.32
C ASP A 218 14.15 -27.34 -22.13
N LYS A 219 14.51 -28.47 -21.50
CA LYS A 219 14.52 -29.80 -22.12
C LYS A 219 13.12 -30.32 -22.46
N LYS A 220 12.08 -29.79 -21.83
CA LYS A 220 10.67 -30.21 -21.95
C LYS A 220 9.81 -29.28 -22.78
N LEU A 221 10.28 -28.06 -23.05
CA LEU A 221 9.52 -27.06 -23.81
C LEU A 221 9.50 -27.39 -25.31
N ILE A 222 8.38 -27.05 -25.96
CA ILE A 222 8.27 -27.09 -27.41
C ILE A 222 9.20 -26.03 -28.01
N LYS A 223 9.99 -26.44 -28.99
CA LYS A 223 10.91 -25.54 -29.70
C LYS A 223 10.13 -24.48 -30.48
N LEU A 224 10.71 -23.29 -30.60
CA LEU A 224 10.12 -22.16 -31.34
C LEU A 224 8.83 -21.59 -30.72
N GLU A 225 8.60 -21.85 -29.44
CA GLU A 225 7.44 -21.36 -28.69
C GLU A 225 7.83 -20.45 -27.53
N HIS A 226 6.82 -19.78 -26.95
CA HIS A 226 6.93 -18.91 -25.80
C HIS A 226 6.03 -19.40 -24.66
N TYR A 227 6.51 -19.21 -23.43
CA TYR A 227 5.84 -19.70 -22.23
C TYR A 227 5.76 -18.62 -21.16
N TRP A 228 4.55 -18.24 -20.76
CA TRP A 228 4.33 -17.34 -19.64
C TRP A 228 4.95 -17.87 -18.34
N LEU A 229 5.55 -16.94 -17.60
CA LEU A 229 6.06 -17.14 -16.25
C LEU A 229 5.22 -16.32 -15.26
N GLY A 230 5.32 -16.68 -13.99
CA GLY A 230 4.65 -15.99 -12.89
C GLY A 230 5.40 -14.74 -12.44
N ILE A 231 5.99 -13.99 -13.38
CA ILE A 231 6.75 -12.77 -13.11
C ILE A 231 6.10 -11.62 -13.89
N ASN A 232 5.89 -10.50 -13.21
CA ASN A 232 5.28 -9.30 -13.77
C ASN A 232 5.73 -8.06 -13.02
N ASP A 233 5.50 -6.88 -13.59
CA ASP A 233 5.72 -5.58 -12.96
C ASP A 233 4.51 -4.63 -13.06
N LEU A 234 3.31 -5.23 -13.21
CA LEU A 234 1.99 -4.57 -13.30
C LEU A 234 1.74 -3.48 -12.26
N GLU A 235 2.29 -3.61 -11.04
CA GLU A 235 2.11 -2.64 -9.95
C GLU A 235 3.11 -1.49 -10.03
N THR A 236 4.33 -1.75 -10.46
CA THR A 236 5.38 -0.73 -10.55
C THR A 236 6.37 -1.12 -11.62
N GLU A 237 6.32 -0.39 -12.73
CA GLU A 237 7.23 -0.47 -13.85
C GLU A 237 8.70 -0.67 -13.43
N GLY A 238 9.36 -1.67 -14.01
CA GLY A 238 10.73 -2.07 -13.73
C GLY A 238 10.94 -2.80 -12.40
N LYS A 239 9.87 -3.09 -11.63
CA LYS A 239 9.91 -3.91 -10.41
C LYS A 239 9.21 -5.25 -10.62
N TYR A 240 9.94 -6.17 -11.24
CA TYR A 240 9.47 -7.54 -11.45
C TYR A 240 9.29 -8.31 -10.14
N VAL A 241 8.07 -8.73 -9.88
CA VAL A 241 7.64 -9.53 -8.73
C VAL A 241 7.06 -10.86 -9.16
N SER A 242 7.19 -11.86 -8.29
CA SER A 242 6.54 -13.15 -8.45
C SER A 242 5.06 -13.05 -8.10
N GLU A 243 4.19 -13.49 -8.99
CA GLU A 243 2.75 -13.61 -8.76
C GLU A 243 2.41 -14.53 -7.58
N ALA A 244 3.25 -15.54 -7.32
CA ALA A 244 3.01 -16.51 -6.26
C ALA A 244 3.22 -15.93 -4.86
N THR A 245 4.15 -14.98 -4.71
CA THR A 245 4.59 -14.48 -3.39
C THR A 245 4.44 -12.97 -3.20
N GLY A 246 4.26 -12.21 -4.28
CA GLY A 246 4.34 -10.75 -4.29
C GLY A 246 5.75 -10.20 -4.04
N LYS A 247 6.76 -11.06 -3.91
CA LYS A 247 8.15 -10.65 -3.66
C LYS A 247 8.89 -10.45 -4.97
N LYS A 248 9.96 -9.65 -4.92
CA LYS A 248 10.86 -9.41 -6.06
C LYS A 248 11.37 -10.74 -6.64
N ALA A 249 11.29 -10.90 -7.96
CA ALA A 249 11.86 -12.04 -8.66
C ALA A 249 13.39 -12.07 -8.46
N THR A 250 13.92 -13.22 -8.05
CA THR A 250 15.34 -13.35 -7.69
C THR A 250 16.22 -13.73 -8.89
N TYR A 251 15.63 -14.40 -9.87
CA TYR A 251 16.32 -14.94 -11.04
C TYR A 251 15.64 -14.47 -12.33
N LEU A 252 16.33 -13.59 -13.05
CA LEU A 252 15.90 -13.01 -14.32
C LEU A 252 17.06 -13.13 -15.31
N ILE A 253 16.81 -13.74 -16.47
CA ILE A 253 17.77 -13.80 -17.59
C ILE A 253 17.14 -13.11 -18.78
N TRP A 254 17.22 -11.80 -18.81
CA TRP A 254 16.74 -11.00 -19.94
C TRP A 254 17.50 -11.34 -21.22
N ARG A 255 16.82 -11.34 -22.37
CA ARG A 255 17.51 -11.34 -23.67
C ARG A 255 18.34 -10.05 -23.81
N SER A 256 19.38 -10.09 -24.63
CA SER A 256 20.21 -8.90 -24.86
C SER A 256 19.36 -7.74 -25.39
N GLY A 257 19.37 -6.61 -24.68
CA GLY A 257 18.57 -5.44 -25.00
C GLY A 257 17.36 -5.24 -24.08
N GLU A 258 17.02 -6.22 -23.25
CA GLU A 258 15.79 -6.24 -22.45
C GLU A 258 16.03 -6.12 -20.94
N PRO A 259 15.01 -5.71 -20.18
CA PRO A 259 13.71 -5.21 -20.66
C PRO A 259 13.85 -3.81 -21.29
N ASP A 260 13.26 -3.62 -22.47
CA ASP A 260 13.35 -2.40 -23.28
C ASP A 260 12.15 -1.46 -23.10
N ASN A 261 11.16 -1.89 -22.31
CA ASN A 261 9.98 -1.15 -21.89
C ASN A 261 9.31 -0.39 -23.06
N LEU A 262 9.15 -1.08 -24.18
CA LEU A 262 8.45 -0.56 -25.35
C LEU A 262 6.93 -0.64 -25.18
N VAL A 263 6.39 0.12 -24.22
CA VAL A 263 4.95 0.40 -24.00
C VAL A 263 4.10 -0.82 -23.58
N ASP A 264 3.63 -0.82 -22.32
CA ASP A 264 2.65 -1.76 -21.73
C ASP A 264 3.07 -3.26 -21.78
N GLU A 265 4.38 -3.54 -21.61
CA GLU A 265 4.92 -4.90 -21.58
C GLU A 265 5.15 -5.38 -20.14
N ASP A 266 4.09 -5.73 -19.39
CA ASP A 266 4.24 -6.00 -17.94
C ASP A 266 4.41 -7.49 -17.57
N CYS A 267 4.33 -8.41 -18.53
CA CYS A 267 4.24 -9.85 -18.27
C CYS A 267 5.39 -10.62 -18.88
N VAL A 268 6.09 -11.40 -18.05
CA VAL A 268 7.33 -12.09 -18.47
C VAL A 268 7.04 -13.48 -19.03
N PHE A 269 7.70 -13.81 -20.14
CA PHE A 269 7.75 -15.16 -20.69
C PHE A 269 9.19 -15.65 -20.86
N ILE A 270 9.36 -16.97 -21.00
CA ILE A 270 10.61 -17.60 -21.42
C ILE A 270 10.49 -18.08 -22.87
N SER A 271 11.53 -17.83 -23.67
CA SER A 271 11.56 -18.21 -25.08
C SER A 271 12.29 -19.53 -25.31
N SER A 272 11.70 -20.38 -26.15
CA SER A 272 12.31 -21.60 -26.71
C SER A 272 12.69 -21.44 -28.19
N VAL A 273 12.72 -20.21 -28.70
CA VAL A 273 13.15 -19.87 -30.07
C VAL A 273 14.67 -19.92 -30.17
N LYS A 274 15.23 -20.48 -31.25
CA LYS A 274 16.65 -20.83 -31.38
C LYS A 274 17.64 -19.74 -30.93
N ASN A 275 17.45 -18.49 -31.35
CA ASN A 275 18.35 -17.37 -31.05
C ASN A 275 18.02 -16.64 -29.74
N LEU A 276 16.92 -17.01 -29.08
CA LEU A 276 16.40 -16.44 -27.84
C LEU A 276 16.15 -17.54 -26.80
N ARG A 277 16.78 -18.71 -26.97
CA ARG A 277 16.49 -19.88 -26.15
C ARG A 277 16.98 -19.61 -24.73
N LYS A 278 16.17 -19.95 -23.73
CA LYS A 278 16.47 -19.71 -22.30
C LYS A 278 16.60 -18.23 -21.92
N SER A 279 16.13 -17.30 -22.76
CA SER A 279 16.06 -15.89 -22.41
C SER A 279 14.62 -15.45 -22.16
N MET A 280 14.46 -14.59 -21.17
CA MET A 280 13.23 -13.95 -20.78
C MET A 280 13.04 -12.65 -21.55
N ASN A 281 11.78 -12.32 -21.77
CA ASN A 281 11.35 -11.01 -22.21
C ASN A 281 10.00 -10.71 -21.57
N ASP A 282 9.68 -9.43 -21.44
CA ASP A 282 8.35 -8.95 -21.14
C ASP A 282 7.59 -8.66 -22.45
N LEU A 283 6.26 -8.75 -22.40
CA LEU A 283 5.35 -8.48 -23.52
C LEU A 283 4.00 -8.04 -22.93
N PRO A 284 3.10 -7.45 -23.75
CA PRO A 284 1.76 -7.14 -23.29
C PRO A 284 1.05 -8.39 -22.78
N CYS A 285 0.51 -8.33 -21.56
CA CYS A 285 -0.11 -9.47 -20.88
C CYS A 285 -1.29 -10.10 -21.65
N SER A 286 -1.84 -9.40 -22.65
CA SER A 286 -2.94 -9.84 -23.52
C SER A 286 -2.51 -10.85 -24.60
N GLN A 287 -1.20 -10.97 -24.87
CA GLN A 287 -0.65 -11.90 -25.85
C GLN A 287 -0.96 -13.37 -25.51
N GLN A 288 -1.05 -14.21 -26.53
CA GLN A 288 -1.44 -15.62 -26.36
C GLN A 288 -0.22 -16.53 -26.45
N HIS A 289 0.18 -17.12 -25.31
CA HIS A 289 1.30 -18.04 -25.23
C HIS A 289 0.95 -19.29 -24.43
N TYR A 290 1.79 -20.32 -24.56
CA TYR A 290 1.76 -21.43 -23.61
C TYR A 290 2.22 -20.92 -22.24
N PHE A 291 2.15 -21.76 -21.21
CA PHE A 291 2.51 -21.33 -19.87
C PHE A 291 3.04 -22.49 -19.02
N ILE A 292 3.77 -22.12 -17.96
CA ILE A 292 4.34 -23.08 -17.02
C ILE A 292 3.75 -22.76 -15.65
N CYS A 293 3.16 -23.75 -15.00
CA CYS A 293 2.74 -23.66 -13.61
C CYS A 293 3.77 -24.34 -12.71
N GLN A 294 3.96 -23.81 -11.51
CA GLN A 294 4.65 -24.44 -10.38
C GLN A 294 3.66 -24.83 -9.29
N PHE A 295 3.94 -25.91 -8.55
CA PHE A 295 3.06 -26.34 -7.46
C PHE A 295 3.33 -25.59 -6.15
N ASP A 296 4.60 -25.40 -5.80
CA ASP A 296 5.02 -24.62 -4.64
C ASP A 296 4.99 -23.11 -4.93
N ASN A 297 5.40 -22.28 -3.98
CA ASN A 297 5.55 -20.83 -4.14
C ASN A 297 7.01 -20.37 -4.00
N GLU A 298 7.98 -21.26 -4.24
CA GLU A 298 9.40 -20.90 -4.18
C GLU A 298 9.77 -19.97 -5.34
N ILE A 299 10.70 -19.05 -5.06
CA ILE A 299 11.23 -18.01 -5.96
C ILE A 299 12.73 -17.83 -5.80
#